data_AF-A0AAV5SW31-F1
#
_entry.id   AF-A0AAV5SW31-F1
#
_cell.length_a   1.000
_cell.length_b   1.000
_cell.length_c   1.000
_cell.angle_alpha   90.00
_cell.angle_beta   90.00
_cell.angle_gamma   90.00
#
_symmetry.space_group_name_H-M   'P 1'
#
loop_
_entity.id
_entity.type
_entity.pdbx_description
1 polymer ?
#
loop_
_entity_poly.entity_id
_entity_poly.type
_entity_poly.pdbx_seq_one_letter_code
_entity_poly.pdbx_strand_id
1 'polypeptide(L)' 'RTVLTAAQRNALQAASRASRYLALPDRALLGDQIGLTQTQVKIWFQNRRTKQQDDTDEDSVDGYETP' A
#
# COMPACT_ATOMS: atom_id res chain seq x y z
N ARG A 1 -7.72 -12.04 8.16
CA ARG A 1 -7.96 -10.59 8.36
C ARG A 1 -6.91 -10.09 9.34
N THR A 2 -6.00 -9.21 8.94
CA THR A 2 -4.99 -8.62 9.83
C THR A 2 -5.51 -7.36 10.50
N VAL A 3 -5.25 -7.22 11.80
CA VAL A 3 -5.58 -6.00 12.56
C VAL A 3 -4.33 -5.14 12.61
N LEU A 4 -4.40 -3.95 12.01
CA LEU A 4 -3.29 -2.99 12.00
C LEU A 4 -3.37 -2.07 13.23
N THR A 5 -2.24 -1.85 13.88
CA THR A 5 -2.14 -0.91 15.00
C THR A 5 -2.30 0.54 14.51
N ALA A 6 -2.54 1.47 15.44
CA ALA A 6 -2.63 2.91 15.09
C ALA A 6 -1.31 3.42 14.47
N ALA A 7 -0.17 2.99 15.00
CA ALA A 7 1.14 3.35 14.47
C ALA A 7 1.35 2.84 13.03
N GLN A 8 1.01 1.58 12.76
CA GLN A 8 1.07 1.00 11.41
C GLN A 8 0.20 1.76 10.42
N ARG A 9 -1.04 2.10 10.81
CA ARG A 9 -1.96 2.89 9.97
C ARG A 9 -1.43 4.28 9.68
N ASN A 10 -0.83 4.95 10.66
CA ASN A 10 -0.25 6.29 10.47
C ASN A 10 0.93 6.26 9.49
N ALA A 11 1.82 5.27 9.62
CA ALA A 11 2.93 5.10 8.70
C ALA A 11 2.46 4.80 7.27
N LEU A 12 1.49 3.90 7.11
CA LEU A 12 0.88 3.59 5.81
C LEU A 12 0.20 4.84 5.19
N GLN A 13 -0.49 5.65 5.98
CA GLN A 13 -1.07 6.91 5.52
C GLN A 13 -0.02 7.94 5.12
N ALA A 14 1.07 8.07 5.88
CA ALA A 14 2.17 8.97 5.55
C ALA A 14 2.82 8.57 4.21
N ALA A 15 3.14 7.29 4.04
CA ALA A 15 3.67 6.76 2.77
C ALA A 15 2.69 6.95 1.61
N SER A 16 1.38 6.76 1.84
CA SER A 16 0.33 6.99 0.84
C SER A 16 0.18 8.46 0.42
N ARG A 17 0.54 9.41 1.27
CA ARG A 17 0.54 10.84 0.92
C ARG A 17 1.76 11.20 0.06
N ALA A 18 2.89 10.54 0.29
CA ALA A 18 4.12 10.74 -0.48
C ALA A 18 4.01 10.11 -1.87
N SER A 19 3.50 8.88 -1.98
CA SER A 19 3.35 8.17 -3.25
C SER A 19 2.03 7.41 -3.33
N ARG A 20 1.33 7.56 -4.47
CA ARG A 20 0.11 6.79 -4.78
C ARG A 20 0.41 5.31 -5.09
N TYR A 21 1.65 5.02 -5.46
CA TYR A 21 2.18 3.69 -5.74
C TYR A 21 3.55 3.53 -5.07
N LEU A 22 3.75 2.51 -4.23
CA LEU A 22 5.10 2.15 -3.79
C LEU A 22 5.73 1.19 -4.80
N ALA A 23 7.00 1.41 -5.13
CA ALA A 23 7.82 0.42 -5.81
C ALA A 23 8.13 -0.76 -4.87
N LEU A 24 8.55 -1.89 -5.42
CA LEU A 24 8.92 -3.08 -4.64
C LEU A 24 9.91 -2.80 -3.48
N PRO A 25 11.03 -2.07 -3.68
CA PRO A 25 11.97 -1.80 -2.59
C PRO A 25 11.33 -0.95 -1.48
N ASP A 26 10.50 0.03 -1.84
CA ASP A 26 9.84 0.89 -0.84
C ASP A 26 8.82 0.10 -0.03
N ARG A 27 8.11 -0.87 -0.64
CA ARG A 27 7.19 -1.76 0.08
C ARG A 27 7.93 -2.65 1.08
N ALA A 28 9.09 -3.16 0.68
CA ALA A 28 9.93 -3.98 1.56
C ALA A 28 10.44 -3.17 2.75
N LEU A 29 10.96 -1.96 2.49
CA LEU A 29 11.42 -1.04 3.54
C LEU A 29 10.29 -0.63 4.48
N LEU A 30 9.13 -0.25 3.95
CA LEU A 30 7.99 0.15 4.76
C LEU A 30 7.48 -1.02 5.60
N GLY A 31 7.42 -2.21 5.02
CA GLY A 31 7.05 -3.43 5.72
C GLY A 31 7.99 -3.75 6.88
N ASP A 32 9.28 -3.72 6.64
CA ASP A 32 10.31 -3.95 7.67
C ASP A 32 10.20 -2.93 8.82
N GLN A 33 10.01 -1.65 8.51
CA GLN A 33 9.88 -0.58 9.50
C GLN A 33 8.66 -0.73 10.43
N ILE A 34 7.54 -1.25 9.92
CA ILE A 34 6.27 -1.31 10.66
C ILE A 34 5.85 -2.73 11.05
N GLY A 35 6.72 -3.71 10.80
CA GLY A 35 6.49 -5.13 11.09
C GLY A 35 5.38 -5.74 10.25
N LEU A 36 5.24 -5.32 8.98
CA LEU A 36 4.28 -5.87 8.03
C LEU A 36 5.00 -6.52 6.84
N THR A 37 4.33 -7.48 6.21
CA THR A 37 4.86 -8.08 4.98
C THR A 37 4.59 -7.20 3.77
N GLN A 38 5.42 -7.32 2.73
CA GLN A 38 5.22 -6.64 1.44
C GLN A 38 3.80 -6.85 0.89
N THR A 39 3.25 -8.05 1.07
CA THR A 39 1.88 -8.40 0.67
C THR A 39 0.83 -7.62 1.46
N GLN A 40 1.01 -7.45 2.77
CA GLN A 40 0.08 -6.66 3.61
C GLN A 40 0.12 -5.18 3.23
N VAL A 41 1.30 -4.64 2.95
CA VAL A 41 1.47 -3.27 2.44
C VAL A 41 0.76 -3.14 1.08
N LYS A 42 0.98 -4.09 0.15
CA LYS A 42 0.30 -4.13 -1.16
C LYS A 42 -1.23 -4.13 -1.03
N ILE A 43 -1.80 -5.03 -0.21
CA ILE A 43 -3.24 -5.15 0.01
C ILE A 43 -3.79 -3.85 0.61
N TRP A 44 -3.09 -3.24 1.56
CA TRP A 44 -3.52 -1.97 2.14
C TRP A 44 -3.56 -0.84 1.10
N PHE A 45 -2.54 -0.74 0.25
CA PHE A 45 -2.50 0.23 -0.85
C PHE A 45 -3.53 -0.05 -1.95
N GLN A 46 -3.90 -1.31 -2.19
CA GLN A 46 -5.02 -1.67 -3.07
C GLN A 46 -6.36 -1.25 -2.46
N ASN A 47 -6.64 -1.64 -1.21
CA ASN A 47 -7.88 -1.25 -0.51
C ASN A 47 -8.03 0.28 -0.40
N ARG A 48 -6.93 1.01 -0.22
CA ARG A 48 -6.94 2.47 -0.22
C ARG A 48 -7.35 3.04 -1.57
N ARG A 49 -6.88 2.44 -2.68
CA ARG A 49 -7.20 2.90 -4.05
C ARG A 49 -8.63 2.56 -4.45
N THR A 50 -9.14 1.37 -4.15
CA THR A 50 -10.54 1.03 -4.41
C THR A 50 -11.48 2.08 -3.80
N LYS A 51 -11.22 2.47 -2.53
CA LYS A 51 -11.96 3.54 -1.84
C LYS A 51 -11.72 4.96 -2.37
N GLN A 52 -10.85 5.15 -3.34
CA GLN A 52 -10.59 6.44 -4.02
C GLN A 52 -10.99 6.40 -5.49
N GLN A 53 -11.18 5.20 -6.05
CA GLN A 53 -11.58 4.97 -7.43
C GLN A 53 -13.10 4.97 -7.59
N ASP A 54 -13.86 4.70 -6.53
CA ASP A 54 -15.32 4.97 -6.50
C ASP A 54 -15.66 6.46 -6.79
N ASP A 55 -14.67 7.37 -6.73
CA ASP A 55 -14.82 8.78 -7.11
C ASP A 55 -14.21 9.13 -8.48
N THR A 56 -13.41 8.27 -9.13
CA THR A 56 -12.81 8.57 -10.45
C THR A 56 -12.35 7.31 -11.16
N ASP A 57 -13.09 6.92 -12.20
CA ASP A 57 -12.73 5.89 -13.17
C ASP A 57 -11.38 6.14 -13.86
N GLU A 58 -10.72 5.03 -14.23
CA GLU A 58 -9.56 4.93 -15.14
C GLU A 58 -8.21 5.51 -14.68
N ASP A 59 -7.22 4.64 -14.43
CA ASP A 59 -5.89 4.66 -15.06
C ASP A 59 -4.85 3.83 -14.29
N SER A 60 -3.98 3.17 -15.07
CA SER A 60 -2.71 2.52 -14.72
C SER A 60 -2.75 1.05 -14.24
N VAL A 61 -2.82 0.20 -15.28
CA VAL A 61 -2.04 -1.04 -15.41
C VAL A 61 -0.56 -0.77 -15.09
N ASP A 62 -0.02 -1.45 -14.08
CA ASP A 62 1.43 -1.67 -14.00
C ASP A 62 1.73 -3.01 -13.31
N GLY A 63 1.88 -4.04 -14.15
CA GLY A 63 3.17 -4.70 -14.33
C GLY A 63 4.02 -4.97 -13.08
N TYR A 64 3.55 -5.78 -12.14
CA TYR A 64 4.44 -6.62 -11.36
C TYR A 64 3.80 -7.98 -11.12
N GLU A 65 3.93 -8.82 -12.15
CA GLU A 65 4.24 -10.24 -11.98
C GLU A 65 5.37 -10.39 -10.96
N THR A 66 5.27 -11.36 -10.07
CA THR A 66 6.42 -12.15 -9.58
C THR A 66 5.89 -13.33 -8.74
N PRO A 67 6.67 -14.43 -8.67
CA PRO A 67 6.27 -15.82 -8.95
C PRO A 67 5.48 -16.55 -7.86
#